data_AF-A0A9Q7ALN9-F1
#
_entry.id   AF-A0A9Q7ALN9-F1
#
_cell.length_a   1.000
_cell.length_b   1.000
_cell.length_c   1.000
_cell.angle_alpha   90.00
_cell.angle_beta   90.00
_cell.angle_gamma   90.00
#
_symmetry.space_group_name_H-M   'P 1'
#
loop_
_entity.id
_entity.type
_entity.pdbx_description
1 polymer ?
#
loop_
_entity_poly.entity_id
_entity_poly.type
_entity_poly.pdbx_seq_one_letter_code
_entity_poly.pdbx_strand_id
1 'polypeptide(L)'
;MVLSPDLGGRLCAGGRARASTLLDDAFFWRLLDCDSVEEIAFALAGSEPYAPFFEGLEPKGLARAQVEEVVSVVPFLEAERFFVHFRGPSLRLLQTFRDRWVMEFLKRLLRRLRAGHVDRAYLKRLVDRFPRTPYPLPSLVEATSFLEVARLLAATPLGPKAAAMVAQLDDAATGLFPVEMSLDRRLFSLTLAACRALGGSVGRQLADLFGTEADLANLSWIRRGRRYYAMDGAELMGALMPGGRRIGRRELNALVQAPSEEELWRKLQSGPYGDVFPDDEAREELSLERAKQRRLREEALRVYRRGLPGLQSVVALLFLRRFEAFDLVTLVEDVRYGFDRRQGALFLCRPLIPGGEIRWPS
;
A
#
# COMPACT_ATOMS: atom_id res chain seq x y z
N MET A 1 -31.13 4.47 -0.88
CA MET A 1 -31.30 5.90 -1.17
C MET A 1 -30.58 6.19 -2.48
N VAL A 2 -31.35 6.34 -3.54
CA VAL A 2 -30.90 6.49 -4.93
C VAL A 2 -30.13 7.81 -5.05
N LEU A 3 -28.86 7.75 -5.43
CA LEU A 3 -28.08 8.94 -5.77
C LEU A 3 -28.74 9.58 -7.00
N SER A 4 -28.98 10.90 -6.96
CA SER A 4 -29.48 11.67 -8.11
C SER A 4 -28.64 11.39 -9.37
N PRO A 5 -29.26 11.11 -10.53
CA PRO A 5 -28.57 10.82 -11.79
C PRO A 5 -27.59 11.92 -12.24
N ASP A 6 -27.85 13.18 -11.88
CA ASP A 6 -27.04 14.34 -12.30
C ASP A 6 -25.77 14.52 -11.44
N LEU A 7 -25.79 14.11 -10.16
CA LEU A 7 -24.60 14.19 -9.30
C LEU A 7 -23.56 13.10 -9.62
N GLY A 8 -24.05 11.91 -9.99
CA GLY A 8 -23.23 10.81 -10.49
C GLY A 8 -22.50 11.21 -11.79
N GLY A 9 -23.15 11.90 -12.72
CA GLY A 9 -22.52 12.36 -13.97
C GLY A 9 -21.41 13.40 -13.77
N ARG A 10 -21.66 14.42 -12.94
CA ARG A 10 -20.69 15.53 -12.73
C ARG A 10 -19.44 15.12 -11.95
N LEU A 11 -19.57 14.22 -10.97
CA LEU A 11 -18.42 13.64 -10.25
C LEU A 11 -17.61 12.67 -11.10
N CYS A 12 -18.24 12.06 -12.11
CA CYS A 12 -17.64 11.05 -12.95
C CYS A 12 -16.90 11.64 -14.15
N ALA A 13 -17.42 12.73 -14.74
CA ALA A 13 -16.62 13.63 -15.55
C ALA A 13 -15.43 14.16 -14.71
N GLY A 14 -15.64 14.51 -13.44
CA GLY A 14 -14.58 14.86 -12.49
C GLY A 14 -13.57 13.74 -12.18
N GLY A 15 -13.97 12.47 -12.15
CA GLY A 15 -13.06 11.34 -11.86
C GLY A 15 -12.14 10.95 -13.02
N ARG A 16 -12.55 11.22 -14.27
CA ARG A 16 -11.69 11.14 -15.46
C ARG A 16 -11.01 12.48 -15.78
N ALA A 17 -11.61 13.62 -15.47
CA ALA A 17 -10.96 14.92 -15.61
C ALA A 17 -9.86 15.10 -14.55
N ARG A 18 -10.05 14.58 -13.32
CA ARG A 18 -9.00 14.41 -12.29
C ARG A 18 -8.07 13.22 -12.57
N ALA A 19 -8.26 12.47 -13.67
CA ALA A 19 -7.22 11.54 -14.15
C ALA A 19 -5.93 12.28 -14.56
N SER A 20 -6.06 13.58 -14.84
CA SER A 20 -4.94 14.50 -15.07
C SER A 20 -4.05 14.72 -13.84
N THR A 21 -4.36 14.11 -12.68
CA THR A 21 -3.51 14.21 -11.50
C THR A 21 -2.43 13.13 -11.42
N LEU A 22 -2.43 12.07 -12.23
CA LEU A 22 -1.27 11.16 -12.24
C LEU A 22 -0.15 11.79 -13.06
N LEU A 23 1.09 11.58 -12.63
CA LEU A 23 2.27 12.00 -13.40
C LEU A 23 2.34 11.18 -14.70
N ASP A 24 2.70 11.82 -15.80
CA ASP A 24 2.87 11.16 -17.09
C ASP A 24 4.28 10.56 -17.23
N ASP A 25 4.50 9.81 -18.32
CA ASP A 25 5.79 9.15 -18.57
C ASP A 25 6.91 10.18 -18.76
N ALA A 26 6.60 11.34 -19.36
CA ALA A 26 7.57 12.41 -19.60
C ALA A 26 8.05 13.04 -18.29
N PHE A 27 7.17 13.19 -17.30
CA PHE A 27 7.52 13.67 -15.98
C PHE A 27 8.39 12.66 -15.24
N PHE A 28 8.08 11.36 -15.33
CA PHE A 28 8.92 10.30 -14.76
C PHE A 28 10.32 10.28 -15.36
N TRP A 29 10.47 10.45 -16.68
CA TRP A 29 11.79 10.60 -17.32
C TRP A 29 12.52 11.85 -16.84
N ARG A 30 11.82 12.97 -16.67
CA ARG A 30 12.41 14.19 -16.09
C ARG A 30 12.94 13.95 -14.67
N LEU A 31 12.22 13.19 -13.85
CA LEU A 31 12.68 12.86 -12.49
C LEU A 31 13.90 11.92 -12.50
N LEU A 32 13.95 10.98 -13.45
CA LEU A 32 15.13 10.12 -13.65
C LEU A 32 16.36 10.91 -14.11
N ASP A 33 16.15 12.05 -14.76
CA ASP A 33 17.23 12.96 -15.18
C ASP A 33 17.73 13.88 -14.06
N CYS A 34 17.08 13.91 -12.88
CA CYS A 34 17.53 14.70 -11.74
C CYS A 34 18.78 14.08 -11.10
N ASP A 35 19.76 14.92 -10.79
CA ASP A 35 21.04 14.50 -10.19
C ASP A 35 21.02 14.59 -8.65
N SER A 36 19.93 15.10 -8.06
CA SER A 36 19.81 15.25 -6.61
C SER A 36 18.38 15.10 -6.09
N VAL A 37 18.26 14.76 -4.79
CA VAL A 37 16.98 14.73 -4.05
C VAL A 37 16.32 16.12 -4.06
N GLU A 38 17.12 17.18 -4.01
CA GLU A 38 16.63 18.56 -4.04
C GLU A 38 15.95 18.88 -5.38
N GLU A 39 16.55 18.47 -6.51
CA GLU A 39 15.94 18.64 -7.83
C GLU A 39 14.62 17.87 -7.97
N ILE A 40 14.56 16.63 -7.46
CA ILE A 40 13.31 15.86 -7.40
C ILE A 40 12.26 16.59 -6.54
N ALA A 41 12.65 17.10 -5.38
CA ALA A 41 11.74 17.84 -4.50
C ALA A 41 11.20 19.11 -5.18
N PHE A 42 12.05 19.88 -5.87
CA PHE A 42 11.62 21.04 -6.65
C PHE A 42 10.68 20.66 -7.79
N ALA A 43 10.99 19.61 -8.54
CA ALA A 43 10.15 19.14 -9.64
C ALA A 43 8.75 18.73 -9.13
N LEU A 44 8.69 17.96 -8.03
CA LEU A 44 7.42 17.55 -7.43
C LEU A 44 6.63 18.73 -6.85
N ALA A 45 7.28 19.62 -6.12
CA ALA A 45 6.67 20.83 -5.55
C ALA A 45 6.13 21.79 -6.63
N GLY A 46 6.73 21.79 -7.82
CA GLY A 46 6.26 22.57 -8.98
C GLY A 46 5.20 21.87 -9.84
N SER A 47 4.84 20.62 -9.55
CA SER A 47 3.86 19.86 -10.33
C SER A 47 2.45 20.00 -9.78
N GLU A 48 1.46 20.21 -10.64
CA GLU A 48 0.05 20.34 -10.22
C GLU A 48 -0.42 19.19 -9.29
N PRO A 49 -0.04 17.92 -9.53
CA PRO A 49 -0.49 16.84 -8.67
C PRO A 49 0.14 16.78 -7.28
N TYR A 50 1.40 17.19 -7.14
CA TYR A 50 2.16 17.06 -5.90
C TYR A 50 2.32 18.38 -5.13
N ALA A 51 2.24 19.53 -5.79
CA ALA A 51 2.40 20.84 -5.18
C ALA A 51 1.62 21.02 -3.86
N PRO A 52 0.32 20.62 -3.75
CA PRO A 52 -0.42 20.79 -2.51
C PRO A 52 0.15 20.03 -1.31
N PHE A 53 0.93 18.97 -1.54
CA PHE A 53 1.52 18.15 -0.47
C PHE A 53 2.88 18.68 0.01
N PHE A 54 3.49 19.58 -0.77
CA PHE A 54 4.73 20.29 -0.45
C PHE A 54 4.48 21.71 0.09
N GLU A 55 3.23 22.18 0.14
CA GLU A 55 2.88 23.48 0.74
C GLU A 55 3.42 23.61 2.18
N GLY A 56 4.10 24.73 2.46
CA GLY A 56 4.72 24.99 3.76
C GLY A 56 6.04 24.27 4.01
N LEU A 57 6.54 23.49 3.04
CA LEU A 57 7.91 22.95 3.06
C LEU A 57 8.80 23.78 2.12
N GLU A 58 10.01 24.06 2.56
CA GLU A 58 11.07 24.59 1.70
C GLU A 58 11.73 23.41 0.98
N PRO A 59 11.62 23.27 -0.36
CA PRO A 59 12.22 22.15 -1.07
C PRO A 59 13.75 22.10 -0.94
N LYS A 60 14.38 23.28 -0.84
CA LYS A 60 15.82 23.39 -0.65
C LYS A 60 16.26 22.74 0.67
N GLY A 61 17.19 21.79 0.57
CA GLY A 61 17.72 21.09 1.75
C GLY A 61 16.77 20.04 2.36
N LEU A 62 15.66 19.67 1.71
CA LEU A 62 14.88 18.50 2.15
C LEU A 62 15.74 17.24 2.07
N ALA A 63 15.83 16.54 3.20
CA ALA A 63 16.44 15.22 3.23
C ALA A 63 15.56 14.21 2.49
N ARG A 64 16.19 13.19 1.89
CA ARG A 64 15.53 12.04 1.25
C ARG A 64 14.33 11.53 2.04
N ALA A 65 14.52 11.22 3.32
CA ALA A 65 13.48 10.68 4.18
C ALA A 65 12.26 11.61 4.26
N GLN A 66 12.47 12.93 4.25
CA GLN A 66 11.36 13.89 4.27
C GLN A 66 10.58 13.88 2.96
N VAL A 67 11.25 13.77 1.80
CA VAL A 67 10.59 13.65 0.49
C VAL A 67 9.80 12.34 0.41
N GLU A 68 10.41 11.23 0.80
CA GLU A 68 9.74 9.92 0.86
C GLU A 68 8.52 9.93 1.77
N GLU A 69 8.62 10.59 2.93
CA GLU A 69 7.49 10.78 3.85
C GLU A 69 6.35 11.57 3.21
N VAL A 70 6.65 12.67 2.50
CA VAL A 70 5.64 13.47 1.78
C VAL A 70 4.92 12.58 0.76
N VAL A 71 5.69 11.91 -0.10
CA VAL A 71 5.19 11.14 -1.22
C VAL A 71 4.38 9.94 -0.75
N SER A 72 4.86 9.24 0.28
CA SER A 72 4.22 8.02 0.80
C SER A 72 2.83 8.27 1.38
N VAL A 73 2.53 9.51 1.82
CA VAL A 73 1.22 9.84 2.40
C VAL A 73 0.18 10.28 1.38
N VAL A 74 0.60 10.65 0.16
CA VAL A 74 -0.26 11.20 -0.90
C VAL A 74 -1.47 10.31 -1.21
N PRO A 75 -1.35 8.99 -1.43
CA PRO A 75 -2.51 8.14 -1.76
C PRO A 75 -3.60 8.16 -0.67
N PHE A 76 -3.21 8.38 0.58
CA PHE A 76 -4.11 8.37 1.72
C PHE A 76 -4.81 9.72 1.89
N LEU A 77 -4.06 10.82 1.78
CA LEU A 77 -4.61 12.18 1.81
C LEU A 77 -5.51 12.45 0.60
N GLU A 78 -5.14 11.94 -0.58
CA GLU A 78 -5.97 12.06 -1.79
C GLU A 78 -7.31 11.32 -1.63
N ALA A 79 -7.32 10.17 -0.95
CA ALA A 79 -8.56 9.44 -0.67
C ALA A 79 -9.57 10.28 0.13
N GLU A 80 -9.08 11.11 1.07
CA GLU A 80 -9.95 11.94 1.91
C GLU A 80 -10.69 13.01 1.13
N ARG A 81 -10.08 13.54 0.05
CA ARG A 81 -10.72 14.50 -0.86
C ARG A 81 -11.99 13.95 -1.50
N PHE A 82 -12.15 12.62 -1.53
CA PHE A 82 -13.34 11.97 -2.04
C PHE A 82 -14.42 11.70 -0.97
N PHE A 83 -14.11 11.77 0.33
CA PHE A 83 -15.03 11.37 1.39
C PHE A 83 -16.37 12.13 1.34
N VAL A 84 -16.32 13.42 1.03
CA VAL A 84 -17.51 14.28 0.94
C VAL A 84 -18.52 13.80 -0.11
N HIS A 85 -18.09 13.03 -1.11
CA HIS A 85 -18.90 12.56 -2.24
C HIS A 85 -19.51 11.18 -2.03
N PHE A 86 -19.10 10.44 -1.00
CA PHE A 86 -19.57 9.07 -0.77
C PHE A 86 -20.22 8.93 0.62
N ARG A 87 -21.11 7.94 0.77
CA ARG A 87 -21.78 7.59 2.04
C ARG A 87 -21.83 6.08 2.21
N GLY A 88 -22.16 5.61 3.41
CA GLY A 88 -22.38 4.20 3.69
C GLY A 88 -21.17 3.31 3.33
N PRO A 89 -21.38 2.11 2.75
CA PRO A 89 -20.30 1.19 2.38
C PRO A 89 -19.23 1.79 1.46
N SER A 90 -19.61 2.68 0.54
CA SER A 90 -18.66 3.35 -0.37
C SER A 90 -17.69 4.26 0.38
N LEU A 91 -18.21 5.05 1.33
CA LEU A 91 -17.38 5.88 2.20
C LEU A 91 -16.51 5.01 3.11
N ARG A 92 -17.08 3.94 3.68
CA ARG A 92 -16.34 3.00 4.53
C ARG A 92 -15.16 2.38 3.78
N LEU A 93 -15.33 2.01 2.51
CA LEU A 93 -14.23 1.49 1.71
C LEU A 93 -13.13 2.53 1.49
N LEU A 94 -13.47 3.77 1.13
CA LEU A 94 -12.46 4.82 0.96
C LEU A 94 -11.72 5.15 2.28
N GLN A 95 -12.42 5.11 3.41
CA GLN A 95 -11.81 5.31 4.73
C GLN A 95 -10.74 4.26 5.05
N THR A 96 -10.82 3.06 4.47
CA THR A 96 -9.77 2.04 4.67
C THR A 96 -8.41 2.46 4.11
N PHE A 97 -8.36 3.37 3.14
CA PHE A 97 -7.09 3.94 2.66
C PHE A 97 -6.44 4.77 3.76
N ARG A 98 -7.17 5.71 4.38
CA ARG A 98 -6.68 6.43 5.56
C ARG A 98 -6.29 5.45 6.68
N ASP A 99 -7.12 4.44 6.94
CA ASP A 99 -6.86 3.45 7.98
C ASP A 99 -5.57 2.64 7.72
N ARG A 100 -5.16 2.44 6.44
CA ARG A 100 -3.86 1.84 6.07
C ARG A 100 -2.69 2.72 6.50
N TRP A 101 -2.78 4.03 6.30
CA TRP A 101 -1.75 4.93 6.81
C TRP A 101 -1.65 4.88 8.34
N VAL A 102 -2.80 4.93 9.01
CA VAL A 102 -2.86 4.84 10.47
C VAL A 102 -2.25 3.52 10.94
N MET A 103 -2.47 2.42 10.22
CA MET A 103 -1.85 1.15 10.52
C MET A 103 -0.32 1.21 10.44
N GLU A 104 0.25 1.80 9.39
CA GLU A 104 1.70 1.97 9.29
C GLU A 104 2.26 2.88 10.38
N PHE A 105 1.55 3.95 10.74
CA PHE A 105 1.89 4.79 11.89
C PHE A 105 1.88 3.99 13.20
N LEU A 106 0.84 3.18 13.43
CA LEU A 106 0.73 2.34 14.63
C LEU A 106 1.89 1.34 14.71
N LYS A 107 2.20 0.62 13.62
CA LYS A 107 3.34 -0.31 13.59
C LYS A 107 4.66 0.41 13.91
N ARG A 108 4.89 1.61 13.35
CA ARG A 108 6.05 2.45 13.67
C ARG A 108 6.11 2.83 15.16
N LEU A 109 4.98 3.25 15.73
CA LEU A 109 4.88 3.57 17.16
C LEU A 109 5.18 2.34 18.03
N LEU A 110 4.58 1.19 17.73
CA LEU A 110 4.78 -0.05 18.50
C LEU A 110 6.25 -0.52 18.45
N ARG A 111 6.90 -0.44 17.28
CA ARG A 111 8.35 -0.73 17.14
C ARG A 111 9.20 0.18 18.04
N ARG A 112 8.89 1.48 18.07
CA ARG A 112 9.62 2.47 18.89
C ARG A 112 9.38 2.27 20.40
N LEU A 113 8.16 1.94 20.79
CA LEU A 113 7.84 1.56 22.18
C LEU A 113 8.62 0.31 22.60
N ARG A 114 8.66 -0.72 21.76
CA ARG A 114 9.43 -1.94 22.03
C ARG A 114 10.93 -1.67 22.15
N ALA A 115 11.46 -0.76 21.32
CA ALA A 115 12.86 -0.35 21.37
C ALA A 115 13.21 0.57 22.55
N GLY A 116 12.22 1.04 23.32
CA GLY A 116 12.44 2.00 24.41
C GLY A 116 12.81 3.42 23.95
N HIS A 117 12.74 3.70 22.64
CA HIS A 117 13.18 4.97 22.05
C HIS A 117 12.11 5.56 21.14
N VAL A 118 11.28 6.44 21.71
CA VAL A 118 10.19 7.13 21.01
C VAL A 118 10.61 8.56 20.67
N ASP A 119 10.95 8.81 19.41
CA ASP A 119 11.13 10.17 18.88
C ASP A 119 9.76 10.84 18.68
N ARG A 120 9.25 11.50 19.72
CA ARG A 120 7.95 12.17 19.74
C ARG A 120 7.88 13.33 18.76
N ALA A 121 8.97 14.10 18.62
CA ALA A 121 9.02 15.22 17.68
C ALA A 121 8.83 14.74 16.24
N TYR A 122 9.49 13.64 15.88
CA TYR A 122 9.31 12.97 14.60
C TYR A 122 7.87 12.46 14.40
N LEU A 123 7.33 11.71 15.36
CA LEU A 123 5.96 11.19 15.24
C LEU A 123 4.91 12.31 15.17
N LYS A 124 5.11 13.40 15.89
CA LYS A 124 4.25 14.59 15.83
C LYS A 124 4.24 15.19 14.42
N ARG A 125 5.42 15.38 13.80
CA ARG A 125 5.52 15.87 12.41
C ARG A 125 4.76 14.98 11.42
N LEU A 126 4.79 13.66 11.62
CA LEU A 126 4.05 12.74 10.75
C LEU A 126 2.53 12.92 10.88
N VAL A 127 2.01 13.06 12.10
CA VAL A 127 0.56 13.16 12.34
C VAL A 127 0.00 14.56 12.05
N ASP A 128 0.81 15.62 12.17
CA ASP A 128 0.41 17.01 11.90
C ASP A 128 -0.05 17.22 10.44
N ARG A 129 0.39 16.36 9.52
CA ARG A 129 0.00 16.39 8.09
C ARG A 129 -1.37 15.78 7.81
N PHE A 130 -1.97 15.13 8.80
CA PHE A 130 -3.27 14.49 8.66
C PHE A 130 -4.35 15.40 9.24
N PRO A 131 -5.45 15.63 8.50
CA PRO A 131 -6.59 16.36 9.05
C PRO A 131 -7.26 15.52 10.16
N ARG A 132 -8.31 16.07 10.78
CA ARG A 132 -9.01 15.39 11.90
C ARG A 132 -9.47 13.99 11.48
N THR A 133 -8.86 12.97 12.09
CA THR A 133 -9.22 11.56 11.89
C THR A 133 -10.03 11.04 13.08
N PRO A 134 -10.77 9.92 12.95
CA PRO A 134 -11.41 9.26 14.09
C PRO A 134 -10.41 8.54 15.02
N TYR A 135 -9.10 8.64 14.74
CA TYR A 135 -8.04 8.11 15.58
C TYR A 135 -7.47 9.24 16.44
N PRO A 136 -7.23 9.03 17.74
CA PRO A 136 -6.66 10.03 18.62
C PRO A 136 -5.14 10.12 18.39
N LEU A 137 -4.71 10.52 17.19
CA LEU A 137 -3.30 10.55 16.78
C LEU A 137 -2.41 11.34 17.76
N PRO A 138 -2.80 12.53 18.26
CA PRO A 138 -2.00 13.23 19.27
C PRO A 138 -1.80 12.39 20.54
N SER A 139 -2.86 11.76 21.06
CA SER A 139 -2.76 10.89 22.23
C SER A 139 -1.94 9.62 21.96
N LEU A 140 -1.98 9.09 20.73
CA LEU A 140 -1.17 7.94 20.34
C LEU A 140 0.32 8.29 20.29
N VAL A 141 0.69 9.47 19.79
CA VAL A 141 2.07 9.97 19.86
C VAL A 141 2.55 10.06 21.30
N GLU A 142 1.67 10.48 22.20
CA GLU A 142 2.01 10.65 23.61
C GLU A 142 2.02 9.34 24.42
N ALA A 143 1.50 8.25 23.86
CA ALA A 143 1.41 6.98 24.57
C ALA A 143 2.79 6.43 24.98
N THR A 144 2.85 5.84 26.17
CA THR A 144 4.08 5.35 26.81
C THR A 144 4.13 3.82 26.94
N SER A 145 3.02 3.14 26.70
CA SER A 145 2.90 1.68 26.85
C SER A 145 1.96 1.07 25.82
N PHE A 146 2.11 -0.24 25.58
CA PHE A 146 1.22 -1.00 24.71
C PHE A 146 -0.23 -0.98 25.22
N LEU A 147 -0.44 -1.06 26.54
CA LEU A 147 -1.77 -0.99 27.14
C LEU A 147 -2.46 0.37 26.95
N GLU A 148 -1.70 1.46 26.96
CA GLU A 148 -2.23 2.79 26.65
C GLU A 148 -2.63 2.90 25.17
N VAL A 149 -1.79 2.44 24.25
CA VAL A 149 -2.13 2.36 22.82
C VAL A 149 -3.39 1.50 22.63
N ALA A 150 -3.47 0.33 23.26
CA ALA A 150 -4.64 -0.55 23.17
C ALA A 150 -5.92 0.16 23.63
N ARG A 151 -5.90 0.86 24.77
CA ARG A 151 -7.04 1.64 25.27
C ARG A 151 -7.49 2.70 24.26
N LEU A 152 -6.56 3.46 23.68
CA LEU A 152 -6.86 4.47 22.67
C LEU A 152 -7.47 3.86 21.40
N LEU A 153 -7.02 2.67 21.00
CA LEU A 153 -7.51 1.98 19.80
C LEU A 153 -8.93 1.42 19.95
N ALA A 154 -9.37 1.11 21.17
CA ALA A 154 -10.66 0.46 21.40
C ALA A 154 -11.86 1.27 20.87
N ALA A 155 -11.78 2.60 20.92
CA ALA A 155 -12.81 3.53 20.45
C ALA A 155 -12.69 3.91 18.96
N THR A 156 -11.74 3.33 18.22
CA THR A 156 -11.45 3.69 16.81
C THR A 156 -12.17 2.74 15.83
N PRO A 157 -12.16 3.03 14.51
CA PRO A 157 -12.70 2.10 13.51
C PRO A 157 -12.04 0.71 13.48
N LEU A 158 -10.79 0.57 13.95
CA LEU A 158 -10.14 -0.73 14.11
C LEU A 158 -10.79 -1.55 15.23
N GLY A 159 -11.23 -0.85 16.28
CA GLY A 159 -12.08 -1.33 17.36
C GLY A 159 -11.39 -2.22 18.41
N PRO A 160 -12.17 -2.81 19.33
CA PRO A 160 -11.65 -3.59 20.45
C PRO A 160 -10.79 -4.79 20.05
N LYS A 161 -10.99 -5.35 18.85
CA LYS A 161 -10.16 -6.45 18.34
C LYS A 161 -8.70 -6.03 18.12
N ALA A 162 -8.47 -4.84 17.56
CA ALA A 162 -7.11 -4.32 17.40
C ALA A 162 -6.49 -3.93 18.75
N ALA A 163 -7.30 -3.37 19.66
CA ALA A 163 -6.88 -3.11 21.04
C ALA A 163 -6.39 -4.39 21.74
N ALA A 164 -7.16 -5.49 21.65
CA ALA A 164 -6.77 -6.77 22.24
C ALA A 164 -5.50 -7.36 21.62
N MET A 165 -5.26 -7.17 20.31
CA MET A 165 -4.00 -7.58 19.67
C MET A 165 -2.81 -6.79 20.22
N VAL A 166 -2.93 -5.46 20.34
CA VAL A 166 -1.86 -4.62 20.87
C VAL A 166 -1.61 -4.90 22.36
N ALA A 167 -2.65 -5.17 23.14
CA ALA A 167 -2.52 -5.47 24.56
C ALA A 167 -1.67 -6.74 24.83
N GLN A 168 -1.62 -7.69 23.90
CA GLN A 168 -0.76 -8.89 24.03
C GLN A 168 0.73 -8.54 24.11
N LEU A 169 1.15 -7.38 23.58
CA LEU A 169 2.54 -6.94 23.61
C LEU A 169 3.02 -6.51 25.00
N ASP A 170 2.12 -6.40 25.97
CA ASP A 170 2.46 -6.18 27.39
C ASP A 170 3.19 -7.40 27.99
N ASP A 171 2.91 -8.59 27.46
CA ASP A 171 3.76 -9.76 27.69
C ASP A 171 5.05 -9.63 26.85
N ALA A 172 6.19 -9.60 27.53
CA ALA A 172 7.50 -9.52 26.90
C ALA A 172 7.80 -10.70 25.96
N ALA A 173 7.20 -11.88 26.22
CA ALA A 173 7.32 -13.06 25.37
C ALA A 173 6.58 -12.89 24.03
N THR A 174 5.57 -12.01 23.97
CA THR A 174 4.86 -11.73 22.72
C THR A 174 5.75 -10.92 21.78
N GLY A 175 6.07 -11.54 20.65
CA GLY A 175 6.79 -10.89 19.56
C GLY A 175 5.96 -9.80 18.87
N LEU A 176 6.63 -8.77 18.37
CA LEU A 176 5.97 -7.66 17.67
C LEU A 176 5.38 -8.10 16.33
N PHE A 177 6.11 -8.96 15.61
CA PHE A 177 5.77 -9.38 14.25
C PHE A 177 4.39 -10.06 14.13
N PRO A 178 4.02 -11.06 14.96
CA PRO A 178 2.69 -11.66 14.91
C PRO A 178 1.54 -10.67 15.16
N VAL A 179 1.77 -9.67 16.02
CA VAL A 179 0.78 -8.62 16.31
C VAL A 179 0.61 -7.69 15.11
N GLU A 180 1.70 -7.27 14.46
CA GLU A 180 1.65 -6.48 13.24
C GLU A 180 0.89 -7.21 12.12
N MET A 181 1.16 -8.50 11.92
CA MET A 181 0.44 -9.33 10.94
C MET A 181 -1.05 -9.43 11.27
N SER A 182 -1.40 -9.60 12.55
CA SER A 182 -2.79 -9.66 12.99
C SER A 182 -3.54 -8.34 12.76
N LEU A 183 -2.85 -7.22 12.95
CA LEU A 183 -3.39 -5.89 12.68
C LEU A 183 -3.59 -5.65 11.17
N ASP A 184 -2.63 -6.02 10.33
CA ASP A 184 -2.76 -5.93 8.86
C ASP A 184 -3.93 -6.79 8.36
N ARG A 185 -4.04 -8.03 8.85
CA ARG A 185 -5.19 -8.92 8.57
C ARG A 185 -6.52 -8.33 9.00
N ARG A 186 -6.57 -7.66 10.16
CA ARG A 186 -7.77 -7.02 10.69
C ARG A 186 -8.24 -5.90 9.77
N LEU A 187 -7.33 -5.01 9.36
CA LEU A 187 -7.64 -3.93 8.43
C LEU A 187 -8.09 -4.46 7.08
N PHE A 188 -7.41 -5.50 6.57
CA PHE A 188 -7.79 -6.13 5.31
C PHE A 188 -9.19 -6.76 5.38
N SER A 189 -9.52 -7.40 6.50
CA SER A 189 -10.87 -7.94 6.74
C SER A 189 -11.96 -6.87 6.70
N LEU A 190 -11.69 -5.68 7.25
CA LEU A 190 -12.61 -4.53 7.20
C LEU A 190 -12.78 -4.02 5.77
N THR A 191 -11.70 -4.02 4.98
CA THR A 191 -11.72 -3.66 3.56
C THR A 191 -12.61 -4.61 2.75
N LEU A 192 -12.44 -5.92 2.93
CA LEU A 192 -13.28 -6.93 2.27
C LEU A 192 -14.74 -6.85 2.72
N ALA A 193 -15.00 -6.56 4.00
CA ALA A 193 -16.36 -6.37 4.50
C ALA A 193 -17.04 -5.16 3.84
N ALA A 194 -16.31 -4.04 3.66
CA ALA A 194 -16.82 -2.88 2.94
C ALA A 194 -17.10 -3.20 1.46
N CYS A 195 -16.23 -3.98 0.80
CA CYS A 195 -16.47 -4.44 -0.58
C CYS A 195 -17.73 -5.31 -0.70
N ARG A 196 -17.91 -6.27 0.21
CA ARG A 196 -19.12 -7.13 0.23
C ARG A 196 -20.39 -6.32 0.46
N ALA A 197 -20.34 -5.33 1.35
CA ALA A 197 -21.48 -4.47 1.67
C ALA A 197 -21.91 -3.55 0.50
N LEU A 198 -21.04 -3.31 -0.50
CA LEU A 198 -21.42 -2.59 -1.72
C LEU A 198 -22.38 -3.40 -2.60
N GLY A 199 -22.22 -4.72 -2.65
CA GLY A 199 -22.97 -5.59 -3.55
C GLY A 199 -22.82 -5.24 -5.04
N GLY A 200 -23.64 -5.86 -5.88
CA GLY A 200 -23.71 -5.56 -7.31
C GLY A 200 -22.40 -5.78 -8.09
N SER A 201 -22.32 -5.18 -9.28
CA SER A 201 -21.14 -5.27 -10.15
C SER A 201 -19.93 -4.51 -9.59
N VAL A 202 -20.16 -3.32 -9.01
CA VAL A 202 -19.10 -2.49 -8.40
C VAL A 202 -18.43 -3.20 -7.23
N GLY A 203 -19.21 -3.77 -6.30
CA GLY A 203 -18.68 -4.52 -5.17
C GLY A 203 -17.86 -5.74 -5.60
N ARG A 204 -18.32 -6.49 -6.62
CA ARG A 204 -17.57 -7.61 -7.19
C ARG A 204 -16.26 -7.16 -7.84
N GLN A 205 -16.28 -6.10 -8.65
CA GLN A 205 -15.09 -5.58 -9.32
C GLN A 205 -14.03 -5.13 -8.31
N LEU A 206 -14.44 -4.48 -7.23
CA LEU A 206 -13.53 -4.06 -6.17
C LEU A 206 -13.05 -5.22 -5.31
N ALA A 207 -13.93 -6.18 -4.98
CA ALA A 207 -13.55 -7.40 -4.30
C ALA A 207 -12.50 -8.20 -5.10
N ASP A 208 -12.61 -8.23 -6.43
CA ASP A 208 -11.59 -8.84 -7.31
C ASP A 208 -10.25 -8.10 -7.24
N LEU A 209 -10.26 -6.76 -7.25
CA LEU A 209 -9.02 -5.97 -7.16
C LEU A 209 -8.31 -6.20 -5.82
N PHE A 210 -9.03 -6.08 -4.70
CA PHE A 210 -8.47 -6.37 -3.37
C PHE A 210 -8.15 -7.86 -3.22
N GLY A 211 -8.94 -8.77 -3.77
CA GLY A 211 -8.64 -10.21 -3.76
C GLY A 211 -7.34 -10.55 -4.49
N THR A 212 -7.03 -9.83 -5.58
CA THR A 212 -5.74 -9.95 -6.27
C THR A 212 -4.59 -9.41 -5.41
N GLU A 213 -4.80 -8.29 -4.72
CA GLU A 213 -3.84 -7.78 -3.72
C GLU A 213 -3.57 -8.83 -2.62
N ALA A 214 -4.61 -9.48 -2.11
CA ALA A 214 -4.49 -10.52 -1.10
C ALA A 214 -3.72 -11.74 -1.60
N ASP A 215 -4.06 -12.24 -2.81
CA ASP A 215 -3.39 -13.39 -3.40
C ASP A 215 -1.89 -13.12 -3.55
N LEU A 216 -1.53 -12.01 -4.19
CA LEU A 216 -0.12 -11.66 -4.41
C LEU A 216 0.64 -11.44 -3.09
N ALA A 217 0.01 -10.77 -2.11
CA ALA A 217 0.59 -10.61 -0.78
C ALA A 217 0.83 -11.97 -0.11
N ASN A 218 -0.13 -12.88 -0.19
CA ASN A 218 -0.04 -14.21 0.41
C ASN A 218 1.06 -15.06 -0.23
N LEU A 219 1.16 -15.08 -1.56
CA LEU A 219 2.20 -15.84 -2.25
C LEU A 219 3.61 -15.38 -1.83
N SER A 220 3.82 -14.07 -1.73
CA SER A 220 5.07 -13.49 -1.26
C SER A 220 5.33 -13.80 0.22
N TRP A 221 4.32 -13.73 1.07
CA TRP A 221 4.43 -14.10 2.49
C TRP A 221 4.77 -15.56 2.71
N ILE A 222 4.17 -16.48 1.95
CA ILE A 222 4.50 -17.91 2.04
C ILE A 222 5.99 -18.13 1.73
N ARG A 223 6.50 -17.51 0.65
CA ARG A 223 7.92 -17.63 0.29
C ARG A 223 8.81 -17.03 1.37
N ARG A 224 8.55 -15.77 1.76
CA ARG A 224 9.39 -15.06 2.74
C ARG A 224 9.36 -15.71 4.12
N GLY A 225 8.20 -16.15 4.59
CA GLY A 225 8.05 -16.80 5.88
C GLY A 225 8.77 -18.14 5.96
N ARG A 226 8.82 -18.89 4.86
CA ARG A 226 9.62 -20.11 4.77
C ARG A 226 11.12 -19.83 4.67
N ARG A 227 11.53 -18.93 3.78
CA ARG A 227 12.94 -18.67 3.47
C ARG A 227 13.68 -17.88 4.54
N TYR A 228 13.05 -16.87 5.13
CA TYR A 228 13.74 -15.89 5.99
C TYR A 228 13.30 -15.94 7.45
N TYR A 229 12.09 -16.43 7.74
CA TYR A 229 11.52 -16.39 9.09
C TYR A 229 11.35 -17.76 9.73
N ALA A 230 11.69 -18.85 9.02
CA ALA A 230 11.57 -20.24 9.47
C ALA A 230 10.21 -20.56 10.11
N MET A 231 9.14 -19.91 9.63
CA MET A 231 7.80 -20.04 10.19
C MET A 231 7.23 -21.41 9.86
N ASP A 232 6.56 -22.02 10.83
CA ASP A 232 5.86 -23.27 10.60
C ASP A 232 4.57 -23.06 9.78
N GLY A 233 3.95 -24.17 9.37
CA GLY A 233 2.75 -24.09 8.53
C GLY A 233 1.56 -23.39 9.19
N ALA A 234 1.39 -23.53 10.51
CA ALA A 234 0.30 -22.89 11.24
C ALA A 234 0.54 -21.39 11.40
N GLU A 235 1.77 -20.99 11.73
CA GLU A 235 2.22 -19.60 11.83
C GLU A 235 2.07 -18.89 10.49
N LEU A 236 2.54 -19.50 9.40
CA LEU A 236 2.38 -18.98 8.04
C LEU A 236 0.92 -18.75 7.71
N MET A 237 0.08 -19.78 7.87
CA MET A 237 -1.36 -19.69 7.59
C MET A 237 -2.07 -18.64 8.47
N GLY A 238 -1.57 -18.43 9.68
CA GLY A 238 -1.98 -17.39 10.62
C GLY A 238 -1.60 -15.97 10.17
N ALA A 239 -0.50 -15.80 9.44
CA ALA A 239 -0.05 -14.51 8.93
C ALA A 239 -0.73 -14.07 7.62
N LEU A 240 -1.24 -15.00 6.80
CA LEU A 240 -1.78 -14.69 5.46
C LEU A 240 -3.00 -13.75 5.49
N MET A 241 -3.09 -12.81 4.55
CA MET A 241 -4.28 -11.99 4.35
C MET A 241 -5.53 -12.85 4.07
N PRO A 242 -6.68 -12.52 4.68
CA PRO A 242 -7.92 -13.26 4.43
C PRO A 242 -8.49 -12.93 3.05
N GLY A 243 -9.35 -13.81 2.53
CA GLY A 243 -9.98 -13.64 1.22
C GLY A 243 -9.12 -14.24 0.12
N GLY A 244 -8.89 -13.47 -0.94
CA GLY A 244 -8.28 -13.93 -2.18
C GLY A 244 -9.25 -13.84 -3.35
N ARG A 245 -8.73 -13.93 -4.57
CA ARG A 245 -9.54 -13.93 -5.81
C ARG A 245 -9.45 -15.27 -6.52
N ARG A 246 -8.22 -15.69 -6.81
CA ARG A 246 -7.90 -16.89 -7.60
C ARG A 246 -7.29 -18.00 -6.76
N ILE A 247 -6.83 -17.70 -5.55
CA ILE A 247 -6.18 -18.66 -4.67
C ILE A 247 -7.05 -18.84 -3.43
N GLY A 248 -7.60 -20.04 -3.26
CA GLY A 248 -8.40 -20.41 -2.11
C GLY A 248 -7.56 -20.94 -0.96
N ARG A 249 -8.23 -21.24 0.15
CA ARG A 249 -7.57 -21.77 1.36
C ARG A 249 -6.87 -23.11 1.11
N ARG A 250 -7.41 -23.97 0.23
CA ARG A 250 -6.83 -25.28 -0.10
C ARG A 250 -5.51 -25.12 -0.85
N GLU A 251 -5.47 -24.21 -1.81
CA GLU A 251 -4.27 -23.88 -2.58
C GLU A 251 -3.20 -23.25 -1.68
N LEU A 252 -3.59 -22.31 -0.79
CA LEU A 252 -2.66 -21.74 0.20
C LEU A 252 -2.06 -22.81 1.11
N ASN A 253 -2.87 -23.75 1.62
CA ASN A 253 -2.37 -24.87 2.42
C ASN A 253 -1.36 -25.71 1.63
N ALA A 254 -1.65 -26.02 0.36
CA ALA A 254 -0.74 -26.80 -0.48
C ALA A 254 0.60 -26.10 -0.75
N LEU A 255 0.60 -24.76 -0.85
CA LEU A 255 1.82 -23.96 -1.00
C LEU A 255 2.63 -23.91 0.31
N VAL A 256 1.96 -23.71 1.44
CA VAL A 256 2.60 -23.72 2.76
C VAL A 256 3.25 -25.07 3.07
N GLN A 257 2.59 -26.17 2.70
CA GLN A 257 3.06 -27.54 2.94
C GLN A 257 3.99 -28.07 1.83
N ALA A 258 4.42 -27.25 0.86
CA ALA A 258 5.33 -27.73 -0.17
C ALA A 258 6.66 -28.20 0.46
N PRO A 259 7.18 -29.39 0.13
CA PRO A 259 8.28 -30.04 0.84
C PRO A 259 9.64 -29.36 0.64
N SER A 260 9.81 -28.56 -0.41
CA SER A 260 11.06 -27.82 -0.66
C SER A 260 10.79 -26.44 -1.27
N GLU A 261 11.83 -25.59 -1.35
CA GLU A 261 11.73 -24.28 -2.01
C GLU A 261 11.50 -24.44 -3.53
N GLU A 262 12.14 -25.42 -4.16
CA GLU A 262 12.00 -25.73 -5.58
C GLU A 262 10.56 -26.20 -5.92
N GLU A 263 9.95 -27.01 -5.04
CA GLU A 263 8.56 -27.40 -5.23
C GLU A 263 7.59 -26.24 -5.00
N LEU A 264 7.85 -25.38 -4.00
CA LEU A 264 7.08 -24.16 -3.83
C LEU A 264 7.16 -23.30 -5.09
N TRP A 265 8.37 -23.06 -5.62
CA TRP A 265 8.60 -22.24 -6.80
C TRP A 265 7.85 -22.79 -8.02
N ARG A 266 7.95 -24.10 -8.28
CA ARG A 266 7.20 -24.77 -9.35
C ARG A 266 5.69 -24.61 -9.20
N LYS A 267 5.15 -24.74 -7.98
CA LYS A 267 3.72 -24.52 -7.71
C LYS A 267 3.32 -23.06 -7.95
N LEU A 268 4.16 -22.10 -7.57
CA LEU A 268 3.91 -20.67 -7.83
C LEU A 268 3.88 -20.37 -9.33
N GLN A 269 4.84 -20.87 -10.10
CA GLN A 269 4.94 -20.70 -11.56
C GLN A 269 3.78 -21.38 -12.32
N SER A 270 3.36 -22.56 -11.88
CA SER A 270 2.21 -23.27 -12.49
C SER A 270 0.84 -22.70 -12.06
N GLY A 271 0.82 -21.79 -11.08
CA GLY A 271 -0.40 -21.26 -10.47
C GLY A 271 -1.04 -20.10 -11.25
N PRO A 272 -2.17 -19.55 -10.74
CA PRO A 272 -2.94 -18.49 -11.40
C PRO A 272 -2.25 -17.13 -11.56
N TYR A 273 -1.07 -16.97 -10.95
CA TYR A 273 -0.20 -15.79 -11.02
C TYR A 273 1.23 -16.16 -11.43
N GLY A 274 1.40 -17.26 -12.17
CA GLY A 274 2.72 -17.73 -12.62
C GLY A 274 3.52 -16.69 -13.39
N ASP A 275 2.83 -15.79 -14.11
CA ASP A 275 3.43 -14.66 -14.83
C ASP A 275 4.20 -13.66 -13.94
N VAL A 276 3.95 -13.68 -12.63
CA VAL A 276 4.66 -12.85 -11.65
C VAL A 276 5.97 -13.49 -11.19
N PHE A 277 6.10 -14.81 -11.30
CA PHE A 277 7.25 -15.58 -10.81
C PHE A 277 8.15 -15.95 -12.00
N PRO A 278 9.34 -15.35 -12.13
CA PRO A 278 10.24 -15.61 -13.26
C PRO A 278 10.81 -17.02 -13.24
N ASP A 279 11.39 -17.45 -14.37
CA ASP A 279 12.03 -18.77 -14.50
C ASP A 279 13.27 -18.93 -13.60
N ASP A 280 13.98 -17.83 -13.35
CA ASP A 280 15.16 -17.80 -12.50
C ASP A 280 14.80 -17.51 -11.04
N GLU A 281 14.95 -18.53 -10.18
CA GLU A 281 14.76 -18.48 -8.73
C GLU A 281 15.78 -17.54 -8.04
N ALA A 282 16.92 -17.28 -8.68
CA ALA A 282 17.97 -16.39 -8.17
C ALA A 282 17.66 -14.89 -8.37
N ARG A 283 16.58 -14.53 -9.08
CA ARG A 283 16.16 -13.13 -9.17
C ARG A 283 15.88 -12.56 -7.78
N GLU A 284 16.45 -11.39 -7.52
CA GLU A 284 16.34 -10.67 -6.25
C GLU A 284 14.88 -10.46 -5.82
N GLU A 285 14.60 -10.52 -4.51
CA GLU A 285 13.28 -10.22 -3.90
C GLU A 285 12.66 -8.94 -4.47
N LEU A 286 13.51 -7.93 -4.75
CA LEU A 286 13.13 -6.66 -5.36
C LEU A 286 12.44 -6.84 -6.73
N SER A 287 12.95 -7.76 -7.56
CA SER A 287 12.35 -8.05 -8.87
C SER A 287 10.96 -8.69 -8.73
N LEU A 288 10.80 -9.60 -7.77
CA LEU A 288 9.51 -10.25 -7.51
C LEU A 288 8.49 -9.26 -6.96
N GLU A 289 8.90 -8.41 -6.01
CA GLU A 289 8.04 -7.38 -5.46
C GLU A 289 7.56 -6.44 -6.57
N ARG A 290 8.48 -5.97 -7.42
CA ARG A 290 8.13 -5.14 -8.59
C ARG A 290 7.16 -5.84 -9.55
N ALA A 291 7.37 -7.12 -9.85
CA ALA A 291 6.46 -7.89 -10.72
C ALA A 291 5.05 -7.98 -10.12
N LYS A 292 4.93 -8.21 -8.81
CA LYS A 292 3.64 -8.19 -8.11
C LYS A 292 2.96 -6.83 -8.20
N GLN A 293 3.71 -5.76 -7.94
CA GLN A 293 3.17 -4.39 -8.02
C GLN A 293 2.72 -4.05 -9.45
N ARG A 294 3.50 -4.43 -10.48
CA ARG A 294 3.11 -4.33 -11.91
C ARG A 294 1.81 -5.04 -12.20
N ARG A 295 1.69 -6.31 -11.78
CA ARG A 295 0.47 -7.10 -11.95
C ARG A 295 -0.75 -6.44 -11.31
N LEU A 296 -0.61 -5.95 -10.08
CA LEU A 296 -1.70 -5.28 -9.37
C LEU A 296 -2.05 -3.91 -9.98
N ARG A 297 -1.05 -3.18 -10.50
CA ARG A 297 -1.23 -1.95 -11.28
C ARG A 297 -2.03 -2.20 -12.55
N GLU A 298 -1.77 -3.28 -13.27
CA GLU A 298 -2.56 -3.65 -14.46
C GLU A 298 -4.01 -3.99 -14.12
N GLU A 299 -4.26 -4.70 -13.02
CA GLU A 299 -5.62 -4.93 -12.53
C GLU A 299 -6.32 -3.60 -12.20
N ALA A 300 -5.63 -2.68 -11.52
CA ALA A 300 -6.16 -1.35 -11.22
C ALA A 300 -6.45 -0.56 -12.51
N LEU A 301 -5.55 -0.56 -13.51
CA LEU A 301 -5.77 0.08 -14.82
C LEU A 301 -6.99 -0.52 -15.54
N ARG A 302 -7.15 -1.86 -15.48
CA ARG A 302 -8.33 -2.53 -16.05
C ARG A 302 -9.61 -2.11 -15.35
N VAL A 303 -9.60 -1.95 -14.03
CA VAL A 303 -10.75 -1.42 -13.28
C VAL A 303 -11.01 0.04 -13.66
N TYR A 304 -9.97 0.85 -13.76
CA TYR A 304 -10.04 2.28 -14.06
C TYR A 304 -10.64 2.56 -15.44
N ARG A 305 -10.24 1.79 -16.46
CA ARG A 305 -10.69 1.93 -17.86
C ARG A 305 -12.10 1.37 -18.13
N ARG A 306 -12.66 0.58 -17.21
CA ARG A 306 -13.95 -0.10 -17.40
C ARG A 306 -15.14 0.80 -17.07
N GLY A 307 -16.14 0.79 -17.94
CA GLY A 307 -17.48 1.32 -17.68
C GLY A 307 -17.54 2.84 -17.51
N LEU A 308 -18.67 3.33 -16.99
CA LEU A 308 -18.81 4.72 -16.58
C LEU A 308 -18.00 4.98 -15.31
N PRO A 309 -17.46 6.19 -15.11
CA PRO A 309 -16.73 6.49 -13.90
C PRO A 309 -17.63 6.34 -12.66
N GLY A 310 -17.03 6.08 -11.50
CA GLY A 310 -17.74 5.83 -10.24
C GLY A 310 -16.77 5.48 -9.11
N LEU A 311 -17.27 4.89 -8.02
CA LEU A 311 -16.44 4.45 -6.88
C LEU A 311 -15.28 3.55 -7.34
N GLN A 312 -15.54 2.64 -8.27
CA GLN A 312 -14.54 1.73 -8.83
C GLN A 312 -13.37 2.47 -9.47
N SER A 313 -13.63 3.57 -10.18
CA SER A 313 -12.60 4.40 -10.82
C SER A 313 -11.81 5.18 -9.78
N VAL A 314 -12.45 5.68 -8.71
CA VAL A 314 -11.77 6.34 -7.60
C VAL A 314 -10.84 5.37 -6.87
N VAL A 315 -11.33 4.18 -6.51
CA VAL A 315 -10.51 3.17 -5.83
C VAL A 315 -9.34 2.74 -6.72
N ALA A 316 -9.59 2.53 -8.03
CA ALA A 316 -8.51 2.21 -8.96
C ALA A 316 -7.49 3.36 -9.07
N LEU A 317 -7.93 4.62 -9.14
CA LEU A 317 -7.04 5.78 -9.12
C LEU A 317 -6.15 5.80 -7.87
N LEU A 318 -6.70 5.52 -6.68
CA LEU A 318 -5.93 5.46 -5.44
C LEU A 318 -4.91 4.32 -5.44
N PHE A 319 -5.21 3.18 -6.08
CA PHE A 319 -4.22 2.13 -6.33
C PHE A 319 -3.11 2.63 -7.26
N LEU A 320 -3.45 3.28 -8.36
CA LEU A 320 -2.48 3.85 -9.30
C LEU A 320 -1.58 4.89 -8.64
N ARG A 321 -2.16 5.79 -7.83
CA ARG A 321 -1.41 6.77 -7.03
C ARG A 321 -0.47 6.09 -6.05
N ARG A 322 -0.89 4.99 -5.42
CA ARG A 322 -0.01 4.23 -4.53
C ARG A 322 1.21 3.68 -5.26
N PHE A 323 1.04 3.15 -6.48
CA PHE A 323 2.19 2.67 -7.26
C PHE A 323 3.06 3.83 -7.76
N GLU A 324 2.45 4.97 -8.12
CA GLU A 324 3.20 6.19 -8.45
C GLU A 324 4.04 6.69 -7.25
N ALA A 325 3.46 6.71 -6.05
CA ALA A 325 4.18 7.07 -4.84
C ALA A 325 5.33 6.08 -4.53
N PHE A 326 5.12 4.78 -4.78
CA PHE A 326 6.17 3.77 -4.66
C PHE A 326 7.31 4.01 -5.65
N ASP A 327 6.98 4.31 -6.92
CA ASP A 327 7.96 4.60 -7.95
C ASP A 327 8.73 5.89 -7.64
N LEU A 328 8.06 6.92 -7.11
CA LEU A 328 8.70 8.15 -6.66
C LEU A 328 9.65 7.91 -5.47
N VAL A 329 9.28 7.08 -4.49
CA VAL A 329 10.21 6.68 -3.42
C VAL A 329 11.42 5.97 -4.02
N THR A 330 11.21 5.03 -4.93
CA THR A 330 12.29 4.31 -5.63
C THR A 330 13.23 5.29 -6.36
N LEU A 331 12.69 6.30 -7.05
CA LEU A 331 13.48 7.33 -7.71
C LEU A 331 14.35 8.16 -6.76
N VAL A 332 13.77 8.57 -5.62
CA VAL A 332 14.52 9.32 -4.60
C VAL A 332 15.63 8.44 -4.00
N GLU A 333 15.42 7.12 -3.91
CA GLU A 333 16.46 6.15 -3.52
C GLU A 333 17.55 5.97 -4.59
N ASP A 334 17.18 5.90 -5.88
CA ASP A 334 18.09 5.66 -7.01
C ASP A 334 19.14 6.76 -7.18
N VAL A 335 18.77 8.03 -6.95
CA VAL A 335 19.70 9.19 -6.96
C VAL A 335 20.89 8.96 -6.02
N ARG A 336 20.71 8.21 -4.93
CA ARG A 336 21.79 7.90 -3.97
C ARG A 336 22.82 6.92 -4.53
N TYR A 337 22.41 6.03 -5.43
CA TYR A 337 23.24 4.94 -5.94
C TYR A 337 23.89 5.28 -7.29
N GLY A 338 23.54 6.41 -7.90
CA GLY A 338 24.16 6.89 -9.15
C GLY A 338 23.92 5.95 -10.33
N PHE A 339 22.79 5.23 -10.33
CA PHE A 339 22.43 4.34 -11.44
C PHE A 339 22.27 5.13 -12.74
N ASP A 340 22.61 4.49 -13.87
CA ASP A 340 22.28 5.07 -15.18
C ASP A 340 20.76 5.20 -15.31
N ARG A 341 20.30 6.28 -15.96
CA ARG A 341 18.89 6.68 -16.08
C ARG A 341 18.00 5.55 -16.63
N ARG A 342 18.57 4.72 -17.53
CA ARG A 342 17.90 3.54 -18.07
C ARG A 342 17.81 2.37 -17.10
N GLN A 343 18.76 2.23 -16.18
CA GLN A 343 18.72 1.23 -15.11
C GLN A 343 17.70 1.61 -14.04
N GLY A 344 17.63 2.89 -13.64
CA GLY A 344 16.60 3.40 -12.73
C GLY A 344 15.18 3.08 -13.21
N ALA A 345 14.91 3.28 -14.49
CA ALA A 345 13.62 2.95 -15.11
C ALA A 345 13.22 1.47 -15.01
N LEU A 346 14.18 0.54 -14.85
CA LEU A 346 13.89 -0.89 -14.68
C LEU A 346 13.33 -1.22 -13.30
N PHE A 347 13.66 -0.43 -12.28
CA PHE A 347 13.21 -0.63 -10.91
C PHE A 347 11.78 -0.14 -10.67
N LEU A 348 11.24 0.70 -11.56
CA LEU A 348 9.88 1.23 -11.43
C LEU A 348 8.81 0.16 -11.73
N CYS A 349 7.73 0.21 -10.96
CA CYS A 349 6.49 -0.50 -11.24
C CYS A 349 5.84 0.02 -12.53
N ARG A 350 6.01 1.30 -12.86
CA ARG A 350 5.63 1.86 -14.15
C ARG A 350 6.56 1.36 -15.26
N PRO A 351 6.04 0.67 -16.28
CA PRO A 351 6.86 0.23 -17.42
C PRO A 351 7.13 1.42 -18.36
N LEU A 352 8.19 2.18 -18.11
CA LEU A 352 8.60 3.31 -18.96
C LEU A 352 9.30 2.89 -20.26
N ILE A 353 9.91 1.71 -20.28
CA ILE A 353 10.65 1.18 -21.44
C ILE A 353 9.69 0.32 -22.29
N PRO A 354 9.48 0.65 -23.57
CA PRO A 354 8.63 -0.15 -24.47
C PRO A 354 9.10 -1.60 -24.53
N GLY A 355 8.18 -2.56 -24.36
CA GLY A 355 8.47 -4.00 -24.39
C GLY A 355 8.92 -4.63 -23.07
N GLY A 356 9.31 -3.83 -22.06
CA GLY A 356 9.60 -4.29 -20.70
C GLY A 356 10.87 -5.13 -20.56
N GLU A 357 11.86 -4.56 -19.87
CA GLU A 357 13.19 -5.12 -19.53
C GLU A 357 14.27 -5.04 -20.64
N ILE A 358 15.33 -4.26 -20.36
CA ILE A 358 16.65 -4.53 -20.91
C ILE A 358 17.18 -5.71 -20.09
N ARG A 359 17.54 -6.81 -20.76
CA ARG A 359 18.13 -7.97 -20.11
C ARG A 359 19.42 -7.54 -19.42
N TRP A 360 19.57 -7.89 -18.15
CA TRP A 360 20.85 -7.77 -17.45
C TRP A 360 21.90 -8.57 -18.22
N PRO A 361 23.07 -8.00 -18.56
CA PRO A 361 24.17 -8.81 -19.04
C PRO A 361 24.51 -9.85 -17.96
N SER A 362 24.62 -11.11 -18.39
CA SER A 362 24.88 -12.28 -17.55
C SER A 362 26.28 -12.24 -16.95
#